data_AF-A0A2E2WA27-F1
#
_entry.id   AF-A0A2E2WA27-F1
#
_cell.length_a   1.000
_cell.length_b   1.000
_cell.length_c   1.000
_cell.angle_alpha   90.00
_cell.angle_beta   90.00
_cell.angle_gamma   90.00
#
_symmetry.space_group_name_H-M   'P 1'
#
loop_
_entity.id
_entity.type
_entity.pdbx_description
1 polymer ?
#
loop_
_entity_poly.entity_id
_entity_poly.type
_entity_poly.pdbx_seq_one_letter_code
_entity_poly.pdbx_strand_id
1 'polypeptide(L)' 'SEITGLFMNLLSRKFEYQADNFAKETYAGEPLISALKKLSKNSLSNLTPHPAYVFMNYSHPTMLARFRNLMQP' A
#
# COMPACT_ATOMS: atom_id res chain seq x y z
N SER A 1 -18.22 -11.38 9.96
CA SER A 1 -19.02 -11.20 8.74
C SER A 1 -18.15 -10.69 7.61
N GLU A 2 -18.31 -11.22 6.38
CA GLU A 2 -17.49 -10.83 5.22
C GLU A 2 -17.59 -9.34 4.86
N ILE A 3 -18.77 -8.74 5.07
CA ILE A 3 -19.03 -7.31 4.87
C ILE A 3 -18.16 -6.45 5.80
N THR A 4 -18.03 -6.84 7.07
CA THR A 4 -17.17 -6.15 8.03
C THR A 4 -15.70 -6.24 7.61
N GLY A 5 -15.27 -7.40 7.12
CA GLY A 5 -13.90 -7.60 6.62
C GLY A 5 -13.59 -6.70 5.41
N LEU A 6 -14.52 -6.59 4.47
CA LEU A 6 -14.38 -5.70 3.31
C LEU A 6 -14.28 -4.23 3.73
N PHE A 7 -15.12 -3.79 4.66
CA PHE A 7 -15.07 -2.43 5.20
C PHE A 7 -13.75 -2.15 5.92
N MET A 8 -13.28 -3.10 6.74
CA MET A 8 -11.99 -2.97 7.42
C MET A 8 -10.83 -2.90 6.42
N ASN A 9 -10.83 -3.71 5.36
CA ASN A 9 -9.83 -3.63 4.30
C ASN A 9 -9.83 -2.26 3.60
N LEU A 10 -11.00 -1.67 3.35
CA LEU A 10 -11.10 -0.31 2.80
C LEU A 10 -10.50 0.74 3.75
N LEU A 11 -10.83 0.65 5.03
CA LEU A 11 -10.32 1.57 6.05
C LEU A 11 -8.80 1.44 6.23
N SER A 12 -8.29 0.21 6.33
CA SER A 12 -6.85 -0.07 6.42
C SER A 12 -6.10 0.49 5.22
N ARG A 13 -6.63 0.34 3.99
CA ARG A 13 -6.01 0.93 2.79
C ARG A 13 -5.92 2.46 2.88
N LYS A 14 -6.92 3.13 3.43
CA LYS A 14 -6.90 4.58 3.64
C LYS A 14 -5.83 4.98 4.66
N PHE A 15 -5.68 4.22 5.74
CA PHE A 15 -4.67 4.49 6.77
C PHE A 15 -3.24 4.29 6.26
N GLU A 16 -2.99 3.29 5.41
CA GLU A 16 -1.69 3.11 4.75
C GLU A 16 -1.30 4.35 3.92
N TYR A 17 -2.23 4.92 3.15
CA TYR A 17 -1.94 6.15 2.40
C TYR A 17 -1.70 7.36 3.29
N GLN A 18 -2.44 7.49 4.39
CA GLN A 18 -2.21 8.57 5.36
C GLN A 18 -0.84 8.43 6.02
N ALA A 19 -0.42 7.22 6.37
CA ALA A 19 0.90 6.94 6.94
C ALA A 19 2.03 7.23 5.93
N ASP A 20 1.84 6.82 4.67
CA ASP A 20 2.79 7.11 3.58
C ASP A 20 2.96 8.62 3.36
N ASN A 21 1.85 9.36 3.33
CA ASN A 21 1.88 10.82 3.17
C ASN A 21 2.54 11.50 4.38
N PHE A 22 2.19 11.07 5.60
CA PHE A 22 2.81 11.58 6.81
C PHE A 22 4.33 11.35 6.80
N ALA A 23 4.79 10.16 6.43
CA ALA A 23 6.22 9.86 6.34
C ALA A 23 6.94 10.65 5.23
N LYS A 24 6.26 10.87 4.08
CA LYS A 24 6.76 11.73 3.01
C LYS A 24 6.92 13.18 3.48
N GLU A 25 5.93 13.72 4.18
CA GLU A 25 5.89 15.11 4.65
C GLU A 25 6.84 15.39 5.82
N THR A 26 6.98 14.44 6.75
CA THR A 26 7.77 14.64 7.98
C THR A 26 9.25 14.25 7.85
N TYR A 27 9.59 13.40 6.87
CA TYR A 27 10.96 12.92 6.69
C TYR A 27 11.40 12.95 5.23
N ALA A 28 11.05 11.92 4.46
CA ALA A 28 11.42 11.81 3.04
C ALA A 28 10.69 10.63 2.35
N GLY A 29 10.15 10.88 1.16
CA GLY A 29 9.50 9.83 0.34
C GLY A 29 10.47 8.84 -0.31
N GLU A 30 11.66 9.29 -0.73
CA GLU A 30 12.64 8.45 -1.44
C GLU A 30 13.16 7.25 -0.60
N PRO A 31 13.58 7.44 0.67
CA PRO A 31 13.96 6.32 1.53
C PRO A 31 12.81 5.33 1.77
N LEU A 32 11.57 5.84 1.90
CA LEU A 32 10.37 5.01 2.07
C LEU A 32 10.13 4.15 0.83
N ILE A 33 10.20 4.73 -0.37
CA ILE A 33 10.11 4.00 -1.64
C ILE A 33 11.18 2.90 -1.72
N SER A 34 12.42 3.22 -1.36
CA SER A 34 13.53 2.26 -1.37
C SER A 34 13.28 1.09 -0.40
N ALA A 35 12.83 1.39 0.82
CA ALA A 35 12.49 0.38 1.82
C ALA A 35 11.34 -0.53 1.35
N LEU A 36 10.27 0.04 0.76
CA LEU A 36 9.15 -0.71 0.22
C LEU A 36 9.56 -1.63 -0.94
N LYS A 37 10.43 -1.16 -1.84
CA LYS A 37 11.02 -1.99 -2.92
C LYS A 37 11.80 -3.18 -2.34
N LYS A 38 12.65 -2.93 -1.35
CA LYS A 38 13.44 -3.98 -0.69
C LYS A 38 12.54 -5.00 0.01
N LEU A 39 11.51 -4.54 0.72
CA LEU A 39 10.54 -5.41 1.39
C LEU A 39 9.78 -6.29 0.38
N SER A 40 9.26 -5.69 -0.69
CA SER A 40 8.53 -6.41 -1.75
C SER A 40 9.40 -7.47 -2.44
N LYS A 41 10.69 -7.17 -2.65
CA LYS A 41 11.65 -8.12 -3.21
C LYS A 41 11.89 -9.29 -2.27
N ASN A 42 12.12 -9.00 -0.99
CA ASN A 42 12.42 -10.02 0.01
C ASN A 42 11.23 -10.94 0.32
N SER A 43 10.01 -10.42 0.23
CA SER A 43 8.79 -11.19 0.44
C SER A 43 8.27 -11.91 -0.81
N LEU A 44 8.97 -11.80 -1.95
CA LEU A 44 8.56 -12.36 -3.24
C LEU A 44 7.10 -11.99 -3.61
N SER A 45 6.72 -10.74 -3.30
CA SER A 45 5.35 -10.27 -3.49
C SER A 45 4.93 -10.35 -4.96
N ASN A 46 3.69 -10.76 -5.22
CA ASN A 46 3.11 -10.70 -6.55
C ASN A 46 3.01 -9.23 -7.00
N LEU A 47 3.74 -8.88 -8.05
CA LEU A 47 3.80 -7.51 -8.59
C LEU A 47 2.56 -7.16 -9.43
N THR A 48 1.81 -8.17 -9.90
CA THR A 48 0.65 -8.02 -10.78
C THR A 48 -0.55 -8.84 -10.28
N PRO A 49 -1.06 -8.59 -9.06
CA PRO A 49 -2.26 -9.26 -8.58
C PRO A 49 -3.50 -8.76 -9.33
N HIS A 50 -4.47 -9.66 -9.52
CA HIS A 50 -5.71 -9.31 -10.20
C HIS A 50 -6.52 -8.27 -9.38
N PRO A 51 -7.08 -7.21 -9.99
CA PRO A 51 -7.72 -6.11 -9.25
C PRO A 51 -8.86 -6.54 -8.32
N ALA A 52 -9.70 -7.48 -8.77
CA ALA A 52 -10.81 -7.99 -7.95
C ALA A 52 -10.30 -8.74 -6.69
N TYR A 53 -9.17 -9.45 -6.82
CA TYR A 53 -8.57 -10.17 -5.70
C TYR A 53 -8.00 -9.20 -4.67
N VAL A 54 -7.32 -8.14 -5.12
CA VAL A 54 -6.81 -7.06 -4.27
C VAL A 54 -7.94 -6.38 -3.53
N PHE A 55 -9.02 -6.03 -4.24
CA PHE A 55 -10.16 -5.32 -3.64
C PHE A 55 -10.77 -6.10 -2.47
N MET A 56 -11.01 -7.40 -2.68
CA MET A 56 -11.66 -8.26 -1.69
C MET A 56 -10.72 -8.67 -0.54
N ASN A 57 -9.46 -9.02 -0.84
CA ASN A 57 -8.60 -9.74 0.11
C ASN A 57 -7.45 -8.91 0.68
N TYR A 58 -7.02 -7.82 0.03
CA TYR A 58 -5.86 -7.07 0.50
C TYR A 58 -6.27 -5.99 1.50
N SER A 59 -5.73 -6.09 2.71
CA SER A 59 -5.86 -5.05 3.74
C SER A 59 -5.06 -3.79 3.44
N HIS A 60 -4.09 -3.86 2.53
CA HIS A 60 -3.20 -2.76 2.15
C HIS A 60 -3.16 -2.56 0.62
N PRO A 61 -2.82 -1.36 0.14
CA PRO A 61 -2.65 -1.13 -1.29
C PRO A 61 -1.46 -1.90 -1.86
N THR A 62 -1.49 -2.18 -3.17
CA THR A 62 -0.34 -2.81 -3.84
C THR A 62 0.89 -1.90 -3.79
N MET A 63 2.09 -2.48 -3.88
CA MET A 63 3.34 -1.72 -3.93
C MET A 63 3.31 -0.66 -5.04
N LEU A 64 2.79 -1.02 -6.22
CA LEU A 64 2.64 -0.09 -7.35
C LEU A 64 1.72 1.10 -7.01
N ALA A 65 0.63 0.88 -6.28
CA ALA A 65 -0.28 1.94 -5.87
C ALA A 65 0.38 2.89 -4.85
N ARG A 66 1.10 2.34 -3.85
CA ARG A 66 1.86 3.15 -2.87
C ARG A 66 2.97 3.95 -3.54
N PHE A 67 3.72 3.33 -4.46
CA PHE A 67 4.74 4.01 -5.23
C PHE A 67 4.17 5.21 -6.01
N ARG A 68 3.03 5.03 -6.69
CA ARG A 68 2.37 6.13 -7.41
C ARG A 68 1.93 7.25 -6.47
N ASN A 69 1.40 6.92 -5.30
CA ASN A 69 1.02 7.91 -4.29
C ASN A 69 2.22 8.73 -3.80
N LEU A 70 3.35 8.07 -3.51
CA LEU A 70 4.56 8.73 -3.01
C LEU A 70 5.29 9.57 -4.07
N MET A 71 5.12 9.26 -5.37
CA MET A 71 5.70 10.00 -6.49
C MET A 71 4.87 11.21 -6.94
N GLN A 72 3.62 11.34 -6.48
CA GLN A 72 2.84 12.55 -6.76
C GLN A 72 3.44 13.74 -5.98
N PRO A 73 3.46 14.96 -6.55
CA PRO A 73 4.00 16.14 -5.90
C PRO A 73 3.29 16.42 -4.56
#